data_AF-A0A7Y4XSJ1-F1
#
_entry.id   AF-A0A7Y4XSJ1-F1
#
_cell.length_a   1.000
_cell.length_b   1.000
_cell.length_c   1.000
_cell.angle_alpha   90.00
_cell.angle_beta   90.00
_cell.angle_gamma   90.00
#
_symmetry.space_group_name_H-M   'P 1'
#
loop_
_entity.id
_entity.type
_entity.pdbx_description
1 polymer ?
#
loop_
_entity_poly.entity_id
_entity_poly.type
_entity_poly.pdbx_seq_one_letter_code
_entity_poly.pdbx_strand_id
1 'polypeptide(L)'
;MATPSLQIIQAIRTVAQKLEVSSNYQWGHMGVCNCGFLAQEVTKLTKEEIHGRAMQRHGDWSEQLNDYCPTSGLPMDDVISELIAFGFESDDLKHLERLSDQNILITLPFEERNLQFNIKSDVVKYMRTWANLLDEDLVRNIRIPSYKEINQLID
;
A
#
# COMPACT_ATOMS: atom_id res chain seq x y z
N MET A 1 5.04 8.20 -2.15
CA MET A 1 5.00 7.62 -0.79
C MET A 1 3.91 8.29 0.03
N ALA A 2 2.98 7.48 0.53
CA ALA A 2 1.88 7.87 1.40
C ALA A 2 2.33 8.70 2.60
N THR A 3 1.44 9.56 3.09
CA THR A 3 1.68 10.27 4.35
C THR A 3 1.81 9.27 5.51
N PRO A 4 2.90 9.32 6.31
CA PRO A 4 3.10 8.38 7.40
C PRO A 4 1.96 8.41 8.42
N SER A 5 1.31 7.26 8.63
CA SER A 5 0.32 7.06 9.69
C SER A 5 0.42 5.64 10.26
N LEU A 6 0.12 5.49 11.55
CA LEU A 6 0.13 4.18 12.21
C LEU A 6 -0.80 3.18 11.51
N GLN A 7 -1.95 3.66 11.04
CA GLN A 7 -2.94 2.86 10.34
C GLN A 7 -2.43 2.34 8.98
N ILE A 8 -1.79 3.20 8.18
CA ILE A 8 -1.19 2.80 6.88
C ILE A 8 -0.05 1.81 7.10
N ILE A 9 0.86 2.11 8.03
CA ILE A 9 1.99 1.24 8.37
C ILE A 9 1.49 -0.15 8.78
N GLN A 10 0.47 -0.19 9.66
CA GLN A 10 -0.10 -1.44 10.12
C GLN A 10 -0.76 -2.23 8.97
N ALA A 11 -1.52 -1.56 8.09
CA ALA A 11 -2.13 -2.21 6.93
C ALA A 11 -1.06 -2.84 6.00
N ILE A 12 0.00 -2.09 5.67
CA ILE A 12 1.09 -2.58 4.82
C ILE A 12 1.79 -3.78 5.48
N ARG A 13 2.10 -3.72 6.78
CA ARG A 13 2.74 -4.83 7.51
C ARG A 13 1.85 -6.07 7.55
N THR A 14 0.56 -5.90 7.83
CA THR A 14 -0.42 -7.00 7.82
C THR A 14 -0.52 -7.65 6.45
N VAL A 15 -0.54 -6.86 5.38
CA VAL A 15 -0.58 -7.37 4.01
C VAL A 15 0.71 -8.13 3.66
N ALA A 16 1.89 -7.59 4.01
CA ALA A 16 3.16 -8.27 3.78
C ALA A 16 3.20 -9.64 4.47
N GLN A 17 2.69 -9.73 5.70
CA GLN A 17 2.56 -11.00 6.43
C GLN A 17 1.59 -11.97 5.74
N LYS A 18 0.42 -11.50 5.31
CA LYS A 18 -0.56 -12.32 4.57
C LYS A 18 0.00 -12.84 3.25
N LEU A 19 0.72 -12.01 2.51
CA LEU A 19 1.38 -12.39 1.25
C LEU A 19 2.44 -13.48 1.47
N GLU A 20 3.28 -13.33 2.50
CA GLU A 20 4.36 -14.28 2.80
C GLU A 20 3.83 -15.71 2.98
N VAL A 21 2.76 -15.86 3.76
CA VAL A 21 2.14 -17.17 4.07
C VAL A 21 1.14 -17.65 3.02
N SER A 22 0.69 -16.79 2.10
CA SER A 22 -0.29 -17.17 1.09
C SER A 22 0.32 -18.04 0.00
N SER A 23 -0.41 -19.09 -0.40
CA SER A 23 -0.15 -19.91 -1.58
C SER A 23 -0.90 -19.45 -2.83
N ASN A 24 -1.75 -18.43 -2.70
CA ASN A 24 -2.70 -18.01 -3.74
C ASN A 24 -2.29 -16.71 -4.47
N TYR A 25 -1.06 -16.23 -4.26
CA TYR A 25 -0.59 -15.02 -4.93
C TYR A 25 -0.56 -15.22 -6.45
N GLN A 26 -1.21 -14.32 -7.19
CA GLN A 26 -1.22 -14.33 -8.65
C GLN A 26 -1.33 -12.89 -9.16
N TRP A 27 -0.25 -12.39 -9.76
CA TRP A 27 -0.20 -11.02 -10.26
C TRP A 27 -1.32 -10.70 -11.28
N GLY A 28 -1.64 -11.63 -12.17
CA GLY A 28 -2.72 -11.45 -13.17
C GLY A 28 -4.16 -11.52 -12.62
N HIS A 29 -4.35 -11.79 -11.32
CA HIS A 29 -5.68 -11.82 -10.72
C HIS A 29 -5.87 -10.62 -9.79
N MET A 30 -6.69 -9.66 -10.22
CA MET A 30 -6.88 -8.35 -9.56
C MET A 30 -7.16 -8.39 -8.05
N GLY A 31 -7.79 -9.47 -7.56
CA GLY A 31 -8.05 -9.67 -6.13
C GLY A 31 -6.90 -10.29 -5.31
N VAL A 32 -5.90 -10.93 -5.93
CA VAL A 32 -4.78 -11.61 -5.23
C VAL A 32 -3.40 -11.23 -5.79
N CYS A 33 -3.31 -10.08 -6.44
CA CYS A 33 -2.08 -9.41 -6.79
C CYS A 33 -1.66 -8.42 -5.69
N ASN A 34 -0.62 -7.61 -5.95
CA ASN A 34 -0.03 -6.64 -5.01
C ASN A 34 -1.08 -5.71 -4.39
N CYS A 35 -1.73 -4.91 -5.22
CA CYS A 35 -2.81 -4.02 -4.80
C CYS A 35 -4.08 -4.78 -4.38
N GLY A 36 -4.33 -5.97 -4.94
CA GLY A 36 -5.46 -6.81 -4.58
C GLY A 36 -5.45 -7.24 -3.12
N PHE A 37 -4.28 -7.66 -2.60
CA PHE A 37 -4.13 -7.97 -1.18
C PHE A 37 -4.30 -6.75 -0.28
N LEU A 38 -3.82 -5.57 -0.72
CA LEU A 38 -4.02 -4.32 0.02
C LEU A 38 -5.50 -3.93 0.05
N ALA A 39 -6.19 -4.03 -1.08
CA ALA A 39 -7.62 -3.77 -1.20
C ALA A 39 -8.44 -4.68 -0.29
N GLN A 40 -8.15 -5.99 -0.24
CA GLN A 40 -8.79 -6.90 0.71
C GLN A 40 -8.60 -6.45 2.17
N GLU A 41 -7.39 -5.99 2.54
CA GLU A 41 -7.13 -5.54 3.90
C GLU A 41 -7.90 -4.28 4.26
N VAL A 42 -7.98 -3.30 3.36
CA VAL A 42 -8.61 -2.01 3.64
C VAL A 42 -10.13 -2.10 3.58
N THR A 43 -10.67 -2.65 2.49
CA THR A 43 -12.11 -2.66 2.19
C THR A 43 -12.86 -3.82 2.85
N LYS A 44 -12.13 -4.84 3.33
CA LYS A 44 -12.67 -6.12 3.81
C LYS A 44 -13.46 -6.92 2.76
N LEU A 45 -13.38 -6.53 1.50
CA LEU A 45 -13.92 -7.28 0.38
C LEU A 45 -13.11 -8.56 0.13
N THR A 46 -13.79 -9.58 -0.37
CA THR A 46 -13.17 -10.83 -0.81
C THR A 46 -12.40 -10.64 -2.12
N LYS A 47 -11.48 -11.57 -2.41
CA LYS A 47 -10.73 -11.57 -3.68
C LYS A 47 -11.65 -11.69 -4.89
N GLU A 48 -12.75 -12.44 -4.79
CA GLU A 48 -13.73 -12.61 -5.86
C GLU A 48 -14.50 -11.31 -6.11
N GLU A 49 -14.91 -10.62 -5.06
CA GLU A 49 -15.59 -9.33 -5.17
C GLU A 49 -14.69 -8.26 -5.79
N ILE A 50 -13.42 -8.16 -5.36
CA ILE A 50 -12.47 -7.20 -5.94
C ILE A 50 -12.22 -7.54 -7.41
N HIS A 51 -11.98 -8.82 -7.73
CA HIS A 51 -11.75 -9.23 -9.11
C HIS A 51 -12.96 -8.95 -10.00
N GLY A 52 -14.17 -9.32 -9.55
CA GLY A 52 -15.41 -9.06 -10.29
C GLY A 52 -15.64 -7.57 -10.57
N ARG A 53 -15.35 -6.68 -9.61
CA ARG A 53 -15.41 -5.22 -9.80
C ARG A 53 -14.40 -4.76 -10.85
N ALA A 54 -13.17 -5.25 -10.78
CA ALA A 54 -12.09 -4.87 -11.71
C ALA A 54 -12.34 -5.34 -13.15
N MET A 55 -13.07 -6.44 -13.37
CA MET A 55 -13.36 -7.00 -14.70
C MET A 55 -14.35 -6.17 -15.53
N GLN A 56 -14.97 -5.13 -14.97
CA GLN A 56 -15.75 -4.18 -15.75
C GLN A 56 -14.88 -3.27 -16.62
N ARG A 57 -13.56 -3.32 -16.41
CA ARG A 57 -12.54 -2.62 -17.19
C ARG A 57 -11.42 -3.57 -17.56
N HIS A 58 -10.63 -3.17 -18.54
CA HIS A 58 -9.38 -3.85 -18.88
C HIS A 58 -8.21 -3.26 -18.11
N GLY A 59 -7.15 -4.05 -18.03
CA GLY A 59 -5.88 -3.62 -17.49
C GLY A 59 -5.66 -3.97 -16.02
N ASP A 60 -4.41 -3.82 -15.61
CA ASP A 60 -3.98 -3.99 -14.23
C ASP A 60 -4.33 -2.78 -13.35
N TRP A 61 -3.91 -2.81 -12.09
CA TRP A 61 -4.19 -1.71 -11.17
C TRP A 61 -3.61 -0.38 -11.63
N SER A 62 -2.40 -0.35 -12.20
CA SER A 62 -1.80 0.90 -12.68
C SER A 62 -2.58 1.50 -13.84
N GLU A 63 -3.03 0.66 -14.77
CA GLU A 63 -3.85 1.08 -15.90
C GLU A 63 -5.22 1.59 -15.44
N GLN A 64 -5.90 0.87 -14.54
CA GLN A 64 -7.21 1.31 -14.03
C GLN A 64 -7.11 2.58 -13.17
N LEU A 65 -6.01 2.77 -12.43
CA LEU A 65 -5.74 3.99 -11.66
C LEU A 65 -5.49 5.22 -12.54
N ASN A 66 -5.01 5.06 -13.79
CA ASN A 66 -4.84 6.19 -14.70
C ASN A 66 -6.17 6.83 -15.09
N ASP A 67 -7.22 6.02 -15.13
CA ASP A 67 -8.55 6.42 -15.55
C ASP A 67 -9.54 6.47 -14.39
N TYR A 68 -9.04 6.52 -13.15
CA TYR A 68 -9.85 6.58 -11.94
C TYR A 68 -10.65 7.89 -11.91
N CYS A 69 -11.96 7.79 -11.70
CA CYS A 69 -12.83 8.93 -11.48
C CYS A 69 -13.83 8.63 -10.34
N PRO A 70 -13.81 9.37 -9.22
CA PRO A 70 -14.67 9.09 -8.06
C PRO A 70 -16.17 9.27 -8.32
N THR A 71 -16.56 9.77 -9.49
CA THR A 71 -17.97 10.02 -9.87
C THR A 71 -18.43 9.20 -11.06
N SER A 72 -17.61 8.27 -11.56
CA SER A 72 -17.94 7.42 -12.72
C SER A 72 -19.10 6.46 -12.46
N GLY A 73 -19.31 6.09 -11.19
CA GLY A 73 -20.22 5.01 -10.79
C GLY A 73 -19.68 3.60 -11.07
N LEU A 74 -18.41 3.45 -11.46
CA LEU A 74 -17.79 2.16 -11.69
C LEU A 74 -17.41 1.49 -10.37
N PRO A 75 -17.73 0.20 -10.16
CA PRO A 75 -17.47 -0.46 -8.88
C PRO A 75 -15.99 -0.51 -8.48
N MET A 76 -15.07 -0.55 -9.45
CA MET A 76 -13.64 -0.50 -9.14
C MET A 76 -13.22 0.86 -8.58
N ASP A 77 -13.84 1.95 -9.05
CA ASP A 77 -13.55 3.29 -8.56
C ASP A 77 -14.01 3.45 -7.10
N ASP A 78 -15.03 2.70 -6.65
CA ASP A 78 -15.41 2.64 -5.23
C ASP A 78 -14.27 2.02 -4.38
N VAL A 79 -13.66 0.92 -4.85
CA VAL A 79 -12.53 0.26 -4.17
C VAL A 79 -11.32 1.20 -4.08
N ILE A 80 -11.02 1.91 -5.18
CA ILE A 80 -9.94 2.90 -5.22
C ILE A 80 -10.26 4.07 -4.27
N SER A 81 -11.51 4.53 -4.25
CA SER A 81 -11.97 5.60 -3.34
C SER A 81 -11.79 5.22 -1.87
N GLU A 82 -12.09 3.96 -1.50
CA GLU A 82 -11.87 3.47 -0.14
C GLU A 82 -10.38 3.44 0.24
N LEU A 83 -9.50 3.02 -0.68
CA LEU A 83 -8.04 3.06 -0.46
C LEU A 83 -7.53 4.49 -0.28
N ILE A 84 -8.04 5.43 -1.07
CA ILE A 84 -7.69 6.85 -0.96
C ILE A 84 -8.22 7.44 0.35
N ALA A 85 -9.46 7.13 0.73
CA ALA A 85 -10.05 7.55 1.99
C ALA A 85 -9.31 6.97 3.22
N PHE A 86 -8.72 5.78 3.08
CA PHE A 86 -7.85 5.17 4.09
C PHE A 86 -6.51 5.93 4.24
N GLY A 87 -6.10 6.68 3.23
CA GLY A 87 -4.93 7.57 3.24
C GLY A 87 -3.82 7.20 2.26
N PHE A 88 -4.06 6.26 1.33
CA PHE A 88 -3.14 6.01 0.21
C PHE A 88 -3.32 7.05 -0.90
N GLU A 89 -2.25 7.38 -1.61
CA GLU A 89 -2.36 8.16 -2.84
C GLU A 89 -2.45 7.24 -4.06
N SER A 90 -3.01 7.74 -5.16
CA SER A 90 -3.08 6.96 -6.41
C SER A 90 -1.69 6.52 -6.87
N ASP A 91 -0.66 7.34 -6.68
CA ASP A 91 0.70 7.01 -7.09
C ASP A 91 1.32 5.92 -6.22
N ASP A 92 0.97 5.85 -4.93
CA ASP A 92 1.41 4.75 -4.06
C ASP A 92 0.90 3.39 -4.56
N LEU A 93 -0.36 3.35 -5.01
CA LEU A 93 -0.98 2.15 -5.54
C LEU A 93 -0.35 1.76 -6.89
N LYS A 94 -0.06 2.72 -7.77
CA LYS A 94 0.68 2.47 -9.02
C LYS A 94 2.09 1.95 -8.74
N HIS A 95 2.78 2.53 -7.76
CA HIS A 95 4.10 2.08 -7.36
C HIS A 95 4.08 0.69 -6.74
N LEU A 96 3.08 0.36 -5.92
CA LEU A 96 2.90 -0.98 -5.36
C LEU A 96 2.64 -2.02 -6.46
N GLU A 97 1.83 -1.68 -7.46
CA GLU A 97 1.54 -2.60 -8.57
C GLU A 97 2.81 -3.00 -9.33
N ARG A 98 3.78 -2.08 -9.46
CA ARG A 98 5.01 -2.27 -10.24
C ARG A 98 6.31 -2.35 -9.42
N LEU A 99 6.22 -2.31 -8.10
CA LEU A 99 7.35 -2.21 -7.16
C LEU A 99 8.37 -1.11 -7.53
N SER A 100 7.90 0.10 -7.79
CA SER A 100 8.67 1.11 -8.54
C SER A 100 9.02 2.41 -7.81
N ASP A 101 8.55 2.63 -6.57
CA ASP A 101 8.87 3.86 -5.83
C ASP A 101 10.38 3.90 -5.53
N GLN A 102 11.05 4.92 -6.05
CA GLN A 102 12.50 5.06 -5.90
C GLN A 102 12.92 5.26 -4.46
N ASN A 103 12.11 5.92 -3.63
CA ASN A 103 12.43 6.12 -2.21
C ASN A 103 12.48 4.78 -1.48
N ILE A 104 11.66 3.82 -1.87
CA ILE A 104 11.68 2.46 -1.33
C ILE A 104 12.90 1.70 -1.87
N LEU A 105 13.09 1.70 -3.19
CA LEU A 105 14.15 0.92 -3.82
C LEU A 105 15.57 1.34 -3.39
N ILE A 106 15.83 2.63 -3.18
CA ILE A 106 17.16 3.09 -2.77
C ILE A 106 17.55 2.66 -1.35
N THR A 107 16.60 2.29 -0.50
CA THR A 107 16.90 1.78 0.85
C THR A 107 17.35 0.32 0.86
N LEU A 108 17.04 -0.42 -0.20
CA LEU A 108 17.53 -1.78 -0.35
C LEU A 108 19.02 -1.77 -0.72
N PRO A 109 19.78 -2.81 -0.32
CA PRO A 109 21.12 -3.06 -0.84
C PRO A 109 21.11 -3.04 -2.38
N PHE A 110 22.18 -2.53 -2.99
CA PHE A 110 22.23 -2.27 -4.43
C PHE A 110 21.88 -3.51 -5.28
N GLU A 111 22.39 -4.66 -4.87
CA GLU A 111 22.18 -5.97 -5.47
C GLU A 111 20.74 -6.50 -5.35
N GLU A 112 19.93 -5.94 -4.44
CA GLU A 112 18.55 -6.36 -4.19
C GLU A 112 17.50 -5.39 -4.77
N ARG A 113 17.93 -4.29 -5.44
CA ARG A 113 17.01 -3.26 -5.95
C ARG A 113 16.21 -3.68 -7.17
N ASN A 114 16.63 -4.74 -7.87
CA ASN A 114 15.94 -5.24 -9.05
C ASN A 114 14.80 -6.20 -8.68
N LEU A 115 13.77 -5.66 -8.03
CA LEU A 115 12.59 -6.41 -7.62
C LEU A 115 11.66 -6.69 -8.79
N GLN A 116 11.08 -7.90 -8.82
CA GLN A 116 10.13 -8.31 -9.82
C GLN A 116 8.71 -8.28 -9.25
N PHE A 117 7.84 -7.44 -9.83
CA PHE A 117 6.47 -7.23 -9.34
C PHE A 117 5.58 -8.47 -9.37
N ASN A 118 5.92 -9.47 -10.19
CA ASN A 118 5.22 -10.75 -10.29
C ASN A 118 5.85 -11.85 -9.43
N ILE A 119 6.89 -11.55 -8.64
CA ILE A 119 7.51 -12.49 -7.69
C ILE A 119 7.06 -12.15 -6.27
N LYS A 120 6.33 -13.08 -5.64
CA LYS A 120 5.75 -12.91 -4.29
C LYS A 120 6.75 -12.44 -3.24
N SER A 121 7.96 -13.03 -3.21
CA SER A 121 8.99 -12.67 -2.23
C SER A 121 9.46 -11.22 -2.38
N ASP A 122 9.49 -10.72 -3.61
CA ASP A 122 9.95 -9.36 -3.91
C ASP A 122 8.89 -8.34 -3.50
N VAL A 123 7.61 -8.67 -3.70
CA VAL A 123 6.47 -7.87 -3.21
C VAL A 123 6.49 -7.80 -1.69
N VAL A 124 6.66 -8.94 -1.00
CA VAL A 124 6.77 -8.98 0.47
C VAL A 124 7.94 -8.13 0.96
N LYS A 125 9.10 -8.23 0.30
CA LYS A 125 10.28 -7.41 0.62
C LYS A 125 9.97 -5.93 0.45
N TYR A 126 9.43 -5.53 -0.71
CA TYR A 126 9.05 -4.15 -1.00
C TYR A 126 8.10 -3.58 0.05
N MET A 127 7.03 -4.32 0.41
CA MET A 127 6.06 -3.86 1.40
C MET A 127 6.66 -3.71 2.81
N ARG A 128 7.55 -4.62 3.22
CA ARG A 128 8.26 -4.50 4.50
C ARG A 128 9.16 -3.26 4.51
N THR A 129 9.91 -3.06 3.44
CA THR A 129 10.78 -1.88 3.29
C THR A 129 9.97 -0.59 3.29
N TRP A 130 8.84 -0.56 2.57
CA TRP A 130 7.93 0.57 2.56
C TRP A 130 7.40 0.90 3.96
N ALA A 131 6.91 -0.11 4.68
CA ALA A 131 6.40 0.09 6.04
C ALA A 131 7.47 0.60 7.00
N ASN A 132 8.72 0.13 6.87
CA ASN A 132 9.83 0.61 7.70
C ASN A 132 10.17 2.07 7.41
N LEU A 133 10.19 2.47 6.14
CA LEU A 133 10.41 3.86 5.76
C LEU A 133 9.36 4.80 6.36
N LEU A 134 8.09 4.43 6.26
CA LEU A 134 7.00 5.21 6.85
C LEU A 134 7.10 5.27 8.38
N ASP A 135 7.52 4.17 9.03
CA ASP A 135 7.73 4.11 10.48
C ASP A 135 8.87 5.05 10.92
N GLU A 136 10.00 5.03 10.21
CA GLU A 136 11.13 5.95 10.43
C GLU A 136 10.73 7.42 10.23
N ASP A 137 9.95 7.71 9.18
CA ASP A 137 9.43 9.06 8.92
C ASP A 137 8.47 9.51 10.02
N LEU A 138 7.60 8.62 10.50
CA LEU A 138 6.68 8.93 11.60
C LEU A 138 7.46 9.25 12.87
N VAL A 139 8.44 8.42 13.25
CA VAL A 139 9.29 8.63 14.43
C VAL A 139 10.05 9.95 14.37
N ARG A 140 10.62 10.30 13.20
CA ARG A 140 11.34 11.57 13.01
C ARG A 140 10.46 12.80 13.22
N ASN A 141 9.17 12.69 12.91
CA ASN A 141 8.22 13.80 12.99
C ASN A 141 7.49 13.89 14.34
N ILE A 142 7.64 12.91 15.24
CA ILE A 142 7.08 12.98 16.59
C ILE A 142 7.87 14.02 17.41
N ARG A 143 7.24 15.14 17.73
CA ARG A 143 7.77 16.11 18.68
C ARG A 143 7.55 15.61 20.10
N ILE A 144 8.65 15.28 20.79
CA ILE A 144 8.62 15.00 22.22
C ILE A 144 8.73 16.33 22.98
N PRO A 145 7.76 16.67 23.84
CA PRO A 145 7.86 17.87 24.68
C PRO A 145 9.10 17.78 25.58
N SER A 146 9.84 18.88 25.69
CA SER A 146 10.93 19.01 26.65
C SER A 146 10.39 19.01 28.08
N TYR A 147 11.23 18.60 29.02
CA TYR A 147 10.91 18.63 30.46
C TYR A 147 10.42 20.01 30.94
N LYS A 148 10.97 21.09 30.37
CA LYS A 148 10.57 22.47 30.69
C LYS A 148 9.16 22.80 30.18
N GLU A 149 8.80 22.34 28.98
CA GLU A 149 7.44 22.51 28.42
C GLU A 149 6.41 21.67 29.21
N ILE A 150 6.79 20.49 29.71
CA ILE A 150 5.92 19.64 30.53
C ILE A 150 5.61 20.32 31.87
N ASN A 151 6.61 20.90 32.54
CA ASN A 151 6.40 21.56 33.83
C ASN A 151 5.50 22.82 33.73
N GLN A 152 5.51 23.50 32.59
CA GLN A 152 4.63 24.66 32.35
C GLN A 152 3.15 24.29 32.10
N LEU A 153 2.84 23.00 31.90
CA LEU A 153 1.47 22.51 31.69
C LEU A 153 0.81 22.01 32.99
N ILE A 154 1.59 21.91 34.08
CA ILE A 154 1.16 21.35 35.37
C ILE A 154 0.98 22.45 36.43
N ASP A 155 1.40 23.69 36.13
CA ASP A 155 1.13 24.91 36.89
C ASP A 155 -0.07 25.68 36.30
#